data_AF-A0A1V4TMR6-F1
#
_entry.id   AF-A0A1V4TMR6-F1
#
_cell.length_a   1.000
_cell.length_b   1.000
_cell.length_c   1.000
_cell.angle_alpha   90.00
_cell.angle_beta   90.00
_cell.angle_gamma   90.00
#
_symmetry.space_group_name_H-M   'P 1'
#
loop_
_entity.id
_entity.type
_entity.pdbx_description
1 polymer ?
#
loop_
_entity_poly.entity_id
_entity_poly.type
_entity_poly.pdbx_seq_one_letter_code
_entity_poly.pdbx_strand_id
1 'polypeptide(L)'
;MTAAIFTTAFGKKIPERLHIAWLNMLLWGGSIALALEHVAHEEIVPYPPFLSAMESAADTATMLGEMATIGTAMLVGSVLVWAGMVFLYNRYSVETPTAQTA
;
A
#
# COMPACT_ATOMS: atom_id res chain seq x y z
N MET A 1 -0.97 -4.48 4.64
CA MET A 1 -0.43 -3.47 5.59
C MET A 1 1.01 -3.76 6.06
N THR A 2 1.44 -5.02 6.24
CA THR A 2 2.79 -5.36 6.74
C THR A 2 3.94 -4.69 5.98
N ALA A 3 3.86 -4.66 4.65
CA ALA A 3 4.85 -3.98 3.82
C ALA A 3 4.94 -2.47 4.13
N ALA A 4 3.79 -1.79 4.24
CA ALA A 4 3.72 -0.36 4.54
C ALA A 4 4.28 -0.02 5.93
N ILE A 5 3.98 -0.85 6.93
CA ILE A 5 4.50 -0.69 8.29
C ILE A 5 6.02 -0.87 8.28
N PHE A 6 6.53 -1.89 7.58
CA PHE A 6 7.95 -2.14 7.45
C PHE A 6 8.67 -0.99 6.74
N THR A 7 8.18 -0.54 5.58
CA THR A 7 8.77 0.57 4.83
C THR A 7 8.70 1.90 5.58
N THR A 8 7.68 2.10 6.41
CA THR A 8 7.58 3.27 7.29
C THR A 8 8.57 3.19 8.46
N ALA A 9 8.66 2.03 9.14
CA ALA A 9 9.53 1.84 10.30
C ALA A 9 11.03 1.85 9.94
N PHE A 10 11.39 1.28 8.79
CA PHE A 10 12.77 1.15 8.33
C PHE A 10 13.15 2.17 7.25
N GLY A 11 12.25 3.08 6.87
CA GLY A 11 12.46 4.02 5.77
C GLY A 11 13.74 4.85 5.90
N LYS A 12 14.14 5.21 7.12
CA LYS A 12 15.39 5.95 7.39
C LYS A 12 16.68 5.17 7.06
N LYS A 13 16.62 3.84 6.98
CA LYS A 13 17.73 2.98 6.59
C LYS A 13 17.76 2.69 5.09
N ILE A 14 16.71 3.06 4.36
CA ILE A 14 16.61 2.80 2.93
C ILE A 14 17.20 3.99 2.16
N PRO A 15 18.00 3.77 1.09
CA PRO A 15 18.59 4.84 0.31
C PRO A 15 17.56 5.84 -0.20
N GLU A 16 17.89 7.13 -0.09
CA GLU A 16 17.00 8.23 -0.52
C GLU A 16 16.66 8.16 -2.02
N ARG A 17 17.57 7.64 -2.86
CA ARG A 17 17.35 7.36 -4.29
C ARG A 17 16.15 6.47 -4.61
N LEU A 18 15.64 5.74 -3.62
CA LEU A 18 14.50 4.85 -3.78
C LEU A 18 13.16 5.57 -3.50
N HIS A 19 13.18 6.82 -3.01
CA HIS A 19 11.95 7.60 -2.76
C HIS A 19 10.86 6.79 -2.04
N ILE A 20 11.22 6.11 -0.94
CA ILE A 20 10.32 5.20 -0.20
C ILE A 20 9.07 5.92 0.32
N ALA A 21 9.12 7.23 0.53
CA ALA A 21 7.96 8.03 0.87
C ALA A 21 6.84 7.91 -0.18
N TRP A 22 7.16 7.79 -1.47
CA TRP A 22 6.17 7.60 -2.53
C TRP A 22 5.49 6.23 -2.44
N LEU A 23 6.27 5.18 -2.16
CA LEU A 23 5.71 3.85 -1.91
C LEU A 23 4.79 3.86 -0.69
N ASN A 24 5.19 4.53 0.39
CA ASN A 24 4.34 4.67 1.58
C ASN A 24 3.02 5.38 1.27
N MET A 25 3.04 6.42 0.43
CA MET A 25 1.81 7.11 -0.01
C MET A 25 0.89 6.20 -0.83
N LEU A 26 1.44 5.41 -1.76
CA LEU A 26 0.66 4.45 -2.52
C LEU A 26 0.03 3.37 -1.62
N LEU A 27 0.82 2.82 -0.70
CA LEU A 27 0.37 1.73 0.16
C LEU A 27 -0.64 2.20 1.22
N TRP A 28 -0.36 3.29 1.93
CA TRP A 28 -1.27 3.83 2.94
C TRP A 28 -2.49 4.48 2.32
N GLY A 29 -2.31 5.29 1.28
CA GLY A 29 -3.40 5.94 0.57
C GLY A 29 -4.38 4.94 -0.03
N GLY A 30 -3.87 3.93 -0.76
CA GLY A 30 -4.72 2.87 -1.32
C GLY A 30 -5.44 2.04 -0.26
N SER A 31 -4.75 1.67 0.83
CA SER A 31 -5.36 0.86 1.89
C SER A 31 -6.45 1.62 2.65
N ILE A 32 -6.23 2.90 2.95
CA ILE A 32 -7.24 3.73 3.62
C ILE A 32 -8.44 3.96 2.70
N ALA A 33 -8.21 4.25 1.42
CA ALA A 33 -9.29 4.44 0.45
C ALA A 33 -10.17 3.18 0.32
N LEU A 34 -9.57 2.00 0.19
CA LEU A 34 -10.29 0.72 0.14
C LEU A 34 -11.05 0.43 1.43
N ALA A 35 -10.45 0.69 2.59
CA ALA A 35 -11.13 0.50 3.87
C ALA A 35 -12.37 1.39 3.99
N LEU A 36 -12.30 2.63 3.53
CA LEU A 36 -13.46 3.53 3.49
C LEU A 36 -14.52 3.05 2.49
N GLU A 37 -14.12 2.53 1.34
CA GLU A 37 -15.03 1.94 0.36
C GLU A 37 -15.80 0.76 0.95
N HIS A 38 -15.12 -0.18 1.61
CA HIS A 38 -15.76 -1.34 2.22
C HIS A 38 -16.70 -0.96 3.38
N VAL A 39 -16.36 0.09 4.14
CA VAL A 39 -17.25 0.64 5.17
C VAL A 39 -18.47 1.32 4.55
N ALA A 40 -18.28 2.05 3.44
CA ALA A 40 -19.36 2.72 2.73
C ALA A 40 -20.32 1.75 2.02
N HIS A 41 -19.81 0.60 1.56
CA HIS A 41 -20.61 -0.48 0.95
C HIS A 41 -21.23 -1.45 1.98
N GLU A 42 -21.11 -1.15 3.28
CA GLU A 42 -21.63 -1.98 4.37
C GLU A 42 -21.09 -3.42 4.40
N GLU A 43 -19.95 -3.67 3.75
CA GLU A 43 -19.25 -4.96 3.82
C GLU A 43 -18.46 -5.10 5.12
N ILE A 44 -18.04 -3.96 5.71
CA ILE A 44 -17.32 -3.88 6.97
C ILE A 44 -18.00 -2.88 7.91
N VAL A 45 -18.33 -3.32 9.13
CA VAL A 45 -18.88 -2.48 10.20
C VAL A 45 -17.90 -2.40 11.38
N PRO A 46 -17.83 -1.27 12.13
CA PRO A 46 -16.88 -1.10 13.24
C PRO A 46 -17.32 -1.82 14.54
N TYR A 47 -18.43 -2.55 14.51
CA TYR A 47 -18.99 -3.30 15.62
C TYR A 47 -19.14 -4.79 15.25
N PRO A 48 -19.13 -5.71 16.21
CA PRO A 48 -19.31 -7.13 15.91
C PRO A 48 -20.75 -7.42 15.44
N PRO A 49 -20.95 -8.33 14.47
CA PRO A 49 -19.94 -9.07 13.70
C PRO A 49 -19.40 -8.21 12.53
N PHE A 50 -18.10 -7.86 12.58
CA PHE A 50 -17.45 -6.87 11.69
C PHE A 50 -17.66 -7.09 10.18
N LEU A 51 -17.95 -8.32 9.74
CA LEU A 51 -18.22 -8.71 8.36
C LEU A 51 -19.72 -8.94 8.17
N SER A 52 -20.46 -7.86 7.96
CA SER A 52 -21.93 -7.86 7.86
C SER A 52 -22.46 -8.66 6.66
N ALA A 53 -21.63 -8.91 5.64
CA ALA A 53 -22.00 -9.60 4.42
C ALA A 53 -21.82 -11.14 4.44
N MET A 54 -21.28 -11.71 5.52
CA MET A 54 -20.96 -13.15 5.58
C MET A 54 -22.00 -13.94 6.40
N GLU A 55 -22.63 -14.95 5.78
CA GLU A 55 -23.65 -15.78 6.41
C GLU A 55 -23.08 -17.00 7.16
N SER A 56 -21.86 -17.43 6.84
CA SER A 56 -21.21 -18.57 7.51
C SER A 56 -19.69 -18.41 7.68
N ALA A 57 -19.11 -19.21 8.59
CA ALA A 57 -17.66 -19.26 8.79
C ALA A 57 -16.91 -19.79 7.56
N ALA A 58 -17.54 -20.64 6.74
CA ALA A 58 -16.97 -21.16 5.51
C ALA A 58 -16.88 -20.08 4.41
N ASP A 59 -17.91 -19.23 4.33
CA ASP A 59 -17.93 -18.11 3.38
C ASP A 59 -16.89 -17.06 3.77
N THR A 60 -16.76 -16.80 5.08
CA THR A 60 -15.72 -15.90 5.61
C THR A 60 -14.31 -16.38 5.25
N ALA A 61 -14.04 -17.70 5.37
CA ALA A 61 -12.74 -18.27 5.02
C ALA A 61 -12.44 -18.14 3.52
N THR A 62 -13.45 -18.33 2.67
CA THR A 62 -13.33 -18.17 1.21
C THR A 62 -13.04 -16.72 0.85
N MET A 63 -13.83 -15.78 1.37
CA MET A 63 -13.65 -14.35 1.16
C MET A 63 -12.26 -13.88 1.62
N LEU A 64 -11.79 -14.30 2.80
CA LEU A 64 -10.45 -13.96 3.29
C LEU A 64 -9.34 -14.48 2.36
N GLY A 65 -9.52 -15.67 1.77
CA GLY A 65 -8.60 -16.22 0.76
C GLY A 65 -8.55 -15.38 -0.52
N GLU A 66 -9.71 -14.92 -0.99
CA GLU A 66 -9.82 -14.03 -2.15
C GLU A 66 -9.20 -12.66 -1.87
N MET A 67 -9.50 -12.06 -0.71
CA MET A 67 -8.89 -10.81 -0.26
C MET A 67 -7.36 -10.93 -0.15
N ALA A 68 -6.85 -12.07 0.34
CA ALA A 68 -5.41 -12.30 0.41
C ALA A 68 -4.78 -12.36 -0.98
N THR A 69 -5.43 -13.03 -1.93
CA THR A 69 -4.91 -13.19 -3.30
C THR A 69 -4.97 -11.89 -4.09
N ILE A 70 -6.13 -11.23 -4.12
CA ILE A 70 -6.31 -9.94 -4.81
C ILE A 70 -5.49 -8.85 -4.15
N GLY A 71 -5.52 -8.77 -2.81
CA GLY A 71 -4.71 -7.81 -2.06
C GLY A 71 -3.21 -7.98 -2.31
N THR A 72 -2.73 -9.22 -2.46
CA THR A 72 -1.33 -9.48 -2.84
C THR A 72 -1.03 -9.05 -4.26
N ALA A 73 -1.92 -9.32 -5.22
CA ALA A 73 -1.76 -8.85 -6.60
C ALA A 73 -1.70 -7.32 -6.69
N MET A 74 -2.57 -6.62 -5.93
CA MET A 74 -2.57 -5.16 -5.83
C MET A 74 -1.30 -4.61 -5.18
N LEU A 75 -0.79 -5.28 -4.14
CA LEU A 75 0.49 -4.93 -3.51
C LEU A 75 1.63 -5.02 -4.52
N VAL A 76 1.72 -6.12 -5.27
CA VAL A 76 2.73 -6.31 -6.31
C VAL A 76 2.59 -5.22 -7.38
N GLY A 77 1.38 -4.92 -7.83
CA GLY A 77 1.10 -3.84 -8.77
C GLY A 77 1.59 -2.48 -8.28
N SER A 78 1.30 -2.15 -7.02
CA SER A 78 1.74 -0.89 -6.40
C SER A 78 3.26 -0.77 -6.31
N VAL A 79 3.96 -1.88 -5.99
CA VAL A 79 5.42 -1.93 -5.98
C VAL A 79 5.99 -1.77 -7.40
N LEU A 80 5.38 -2.37 -8.42
CA LEU A 80 5.80 -2.20 -9.81
C LEU A 80 5.63 -0.76 -10.30
N VAL A 81 4.49 -0.13 -10.00
CA VAL A 81 4.25 1.28 -10.32
C VAL A 81 5.29 2.17 -9.65
N TRP A 82 5.53 1.98 -8.36
CA TRP A 82 6.56 2.71 -7.62
C TRP A 82 7.96 2.51 -8.24
N ALA A 83 8.35 1.27 -8.53
CA ALA A 83 9.64 0.97 -9.13
C ALA A 83 9.79 1.63 -10.50
N GLY A 84 8.73 1.64 -11.31
CA GLY A 84 8.67 2.35 -12.59
C GLY A 84 8.84 3.86 -12.42
N MET A 85 8.13 4.48 -11.47
CA MET A 85 8.27 5.91 -11.17
C MET A 85 9.68 6.27 -10.72
N VAL A 86 10.26 5.49 -9.80
CA VAL A 86 11.65 5.69 -9.32
C VAL A 86 12.65 5.51 -10.44
N PHE A 87 12.46 4.51 -11.31
CA PHE A 87 13.32 4.28 -12.46
C PHE A 87 13.27 5.45 -13.45
N LEU A 88 12.07 5.90 -13.83
CA LEU A 88 11.88 7.05 -14.72
C LEU A 88 12.47 8.31 -14.09
N TYR A 89 12.18 8.58 -12.82
CA TYR A 89 12.72 9.72 -12.10
C TYR A 89 14.25 9.71 -12.10
N ASN A 90 14.88 8.61 -11.71
CA ASN A 90 16.34 8.52 -11.70
C ASN A 90 16.96 8.60 -13.11
N ARG A 91 16.23 8.18 -14.14
CA ARG A 91 16.73 8.18 -15.54
C ARG A 91 16.63 9.53 -16.22
N TYR A 92 15.61 10.32 -15.88
CA TYR A 92 15.32 11.61 -16.51
C TYR A 92 15.63 12.81 -15.60
N SER A 93 15.71 12.62 -14.29
CA SER A 93 16.16 13.61 -13.32
C SER A 93 17.63 13.33 -12.95
N VAL A 94 18.53 13.64 -13.89
CA VAL A 94 19.93 13.93 -13.56
C VAL A 94 20.10 15.44 -13.77
N GLU A 95 20.02 16.19 -12.66
CA GLU A 95 20.77 17.42 -12.35
C GLU A 95 20.06 18.23 -11.24
N THR A 96 20.65 18.23 -10.04
CA THR A 96 20.87 19.47 -9.27
C THR A 96 22.07 19.24 -8.34
N PRO A 97 23.29 19.64 -8.75
CA PRO A 97 24.39 19.82 -7.82
C PRO A 97 24.12 21.09 -7.00
N THR A 98 23.25 21.02 -5.99
CA THR A 98 23.06 22.14 -5.04
C THR A 98 22.71 21.63 -3.65
N ALA A 99 23.72 21.14 -2.92
CA ALA A 99 23.80 21.22 -1.46
C ALA A 99 25.21 20.90 -0.93
N GLN A 100 26.25 21.37 -1.63
CA GLN A 100 27.58 21.53 -1.05
C GLN A 100 27.91 23.02 -1.15
N THR A 101 27.41 23.81 -0.19
CA THR A 101 27.95 25.09 0.34
C THR A 101 26.81 25.90 0.97
N ALA A 102 26.74 25.90 2.30
CA ALA A 102 26.53 27.05 3.18
C ALA A 102 26.37 26.54 4.63
#